data_AF-A0A1G3V1Y3-F1
#
_entry.id   AF-A0A1G3V1Y3-F1
#
_cell.length_a   1.000
_cell.length_b   1.000
_cell.length_c   1.000
_cell.angle_alpha   90.00
_cell.angle_beta   90.00
_cell.angle_gamma   90.00
#
_symmetry.space_group_name_H-M   'P 1'
#
loop_
_entity.id
_entity.type
_entity.pdbx_description
1 polymer ?
#
loop_
_entity_poly.entity_id
_entity_poly.type
_entity_poly.pdbx_seq_one_letter_code
_entity_poly.pdbx_strand_id
1 'polypeptide(L)' 'MFHEVAGLEPNYIIEVIAQRFDKLAEREKIKTLIHELMHIPKTFSGALLSHRGPHHEINDREVEKILRNLNKFE' A
#
# COMPACT_ATOMS: atom_id res chain seq x y z
N MET A 1 -5.49 -19.61 13.60
CA MET A 1 -4.83 -18.61 12.72
C MET A 1 -3.59 -18.07 13.42
N PHE A 2 -2.58 -17.54 12.70
CA PHE A 2 -1.33 -17.07 13.33
C PHE A 2 -1.57 -16.07 14.47
N HIS A 3 -2.51 -15.13 14.31
CA HIS A 3 -2.89 -14.19 15.38
C HIS A 3 -3.47 -14.88 16.62
N GLU A 4 -4.26 -15.95 16.46
CA GLU A 4 -4.86 -16.72 17.57
C GLU A 4 -3.81 -17.49 18.36
N VAL A 5 -2.72 -17.92 17.70
CA VAL A 5 -1.65 -18.71 18.31
C VAL A 5 -0.57 -17.80 18.91
N ALA A 6 -0.22 -16.70 18.23
CA ALA A 6 0.81 -15.77 18.66
C ALA A 6 0.31 -14.65 19.60
N GLY A 7 -1.01 -14.45 19.70
CA GLY A 7 -1.60 -13.37 20.50
C GLY A 7 -1.32 -11.96 19.96
N LEU A 8 -0.96 -11.85 18.69
CA LEU A 8 -0.64 -10.59 18.02
C LEU A 8 -1.74 -10.24 17.03
N GLU A 9 -2.24 -9.02 17.10
CA GLU A 9 -3.11 -8.47 16.06
C GLU A 9 -2.38 -8.46 14.69
N PRO A 10 -3.11 -8.49 13.57
CA PRO A 10 -2.50 -8.33 12.26
C PRO A 10 -1.67 -7.05 12.18
N ASN A 11 -0.45 -7.16 11.65
CA ASN A 11 0.46 -6.04 11.44
C ASN A 11 1.04 -6.11 10.02
N TYR A 12 1.28 -4.96 9.41
CA TYR A 12 1.89 -4.84 8.09
C TYR A 12 3.17 -4.03 8.20
N ILE A 13 4.24 -4.51 7.57
CA ILE A 13 5.52 -3.83 7.49
C ILE A 13 5.80 -3.58 6.00
N ILE A 14 6.10 -2.33 5.64
CA ILE A 14 6.57 -1.97 4.31
C ILE A 14 8.09 -1.83 4.38
N GLU A 15 8.79 -2.71 3.68
CA GLU A 15 10.25 -2.68 3.59
C GLU A 15 10.67 -2.22 2.20
N VAL A 16 11.64 -1.31 2.14
CA VAL A 16 12.16 -0.80 0.87
C VAL A 16 13.64 -1.11 0.73
N ILE A 17 14.06 -1.43 -0.50
CA ILE A 17 15.47 -1.58 -0.84
C ILE A 17 16.04 -0.18 -1.07
N ALA A 18 16.73 0.37 -0.06
CA ALA A 18 17.29 1.73 -0.07
C ALA A 18 18.03 2.07 -1.38
N GLN A 19 18.88 1.16 -1.88
CA GLN A 19 19.66 1.34 -3.12
C GLN A 19 18.82 1.65 -4.37
N ARG A 20 17.54 1.26 -4.38
CA ARG A 20 16.57 1.52 -5.46
C ARG A 20 15.62 2.64 -5.08
N PHE A 21 15.03 2.54 -3.89
CA PHE A 21 13.98 3.47 -3.44
C PHE A 21 14.51 4.89 -3.27
N ASP A 22 15.69 5.06 -2.68
CA ASP A 22 16.22 6.39 -2.36
C ASP A 22 16.55 7.22 -3.61
N LYS A 23 16.83 6.54 -4.73
CA LYS A 23 17.11 7.15 -6.04
C LYS A 23 15.87 7.63 -6.78
N LEU A 24 14.67 7.22 -6.35
CA LEU A 24 13.43 7.67 -6.96
C LEU A 24 13.20 9.16 -6.69
N ALA A 25 12.58 9.85 -7.64
CA ALA A 25 12.06 11.19 -7.37
C ALA A 25 10.96 11.11 -6.30
N GLU A 26 10.77 12.19 -5.52
CA GLU A 26 9.83 12.20 -4.41
C GLU A 26 8.42 11.75 -4.79
N ARG A 27 7.92 12.23 -5.95
CA ARG A 27 6.63 11.80 -6.50
C ARG A 27 6.56 10.28 -6.70
N GLU A 28 7.61 9.66 -7.21
CA GLU A 28 7.64 8.22 -7.48
C GLU A 28 7.82 7.39 -6.21
N LYS A 29 8.51 7.92 -5.19
CA LYS A 29 8.52 7.32 -3.84
C LYS A 29 7.10 7.28 -3.28
N ILE A 30 6.38 8.39 -3.33
CA ILE A 30 5.00 8.49 -2.85
C ILE A 30 4.09 7.53 -3.62
N LYS A 31 4.20 7.46 -4.96
CA LYS A 31 3.43 6.51 -5.78
C LYS A 31 3.68 5.06 -5.40
N THR A 32 4.95 4.71 -5.17
CA THR A 32 5.35 3.36 -4.73
C THR A 32 4.70 3.04 -3.38
N LEU A 33 4.79 3.95 -2.41
CA LEU A 33 4.16 3.75 -1.10
C LEU A 33 2.64 3.65 -1.19
N ILE A 34 1.99 4.45 -2.02
CA ILE A 34 0.54 4.34 -2.28
C ILE A 34 0.21 2.96 -2.83
N HIS A 35 0.98 2.44 -3.81
CA HIS A 35 0.77 1.11 -4.38
C HIS A 35 0.81 0.01 -3.30
N GLU A 36 1.85 0.00 -2.47
CA GLU A 36 1.98 -1.01 -1.41
C GLU A 36 0.87 -0.87 -0.35
N LEU A 37 0.50 0.36 0.02
CA LEU A 37 -0.59 0.60 0.97
C LEU A 37 -1.96 0.17 0.40
N MET A 38 -2.17 0.28 -0.91
CA MET A 38 -3.41 -0.18 -1.54
C MET A 38 -3.61 -1.70 -1.45
N HIS A 39 -2.54 -2.48 -1.24
CA HIS A 39 -2.64 -3.91 -1.00
C HIS A 39 -3.21 -4.25 0.39
N ILE A 40 -3.25 -3.30 1.33
CA ILE A 40 -3.77 -3.53 2.67
C ILE A 40 -5.30 -3.39 2.65
N PRO A 41 -6.05 -4.44 3.05
CA PRO A 41 -7.50 -4.38 3.11
C PRO A 41 -7.96 -3.44 4.23
N LYS A 42 -9.08 -2.74 4.00
CA LYS A 42 -9.70 -1.84 4.99
C LYS A 42 -10.12 -2.53 6.29
N THR A 43 -10.38 -3.84 6.24
CA THR A 43 -10.70 -4.67 7.40
C THR A 43 -9.48 -4.98 8.27
N PHE A 44 -8.28 -4.68 7.78
CA PHE A 44 -7.00 -4.95 8.46
C PHE A 44 -6.84 -6.42 8.89
N SER A 45 -7.41 -7.36 8.13
CA SER A 45 -7.54 -8.78 8.52
C SER A 45 -6.25 -9.60 8.46
N GLY A 46 -5.10 -8.99 8.17
CA GLY A 46 -3.83 -9.67 7.89
C GLY A 46 -3.70 -10.29 6.49
N ALA A 47 -4.72 -10.13 5.63
CA ALA A 47 -4.66 -10.56 4.23
C ALA A 47 -4.04 -9.48 3.34
N LEU A 48 -3.56 -9.84 2.15
CA LEU A 48 -3.17 -8.89 1.11
C LEU A 48 -4.16 -8.96 -0.05
N LEU A 49 -4.61 -7.79 -0.50
CA LEU A 49 -5.44 -7.66 -1.70
C LEU A 49 -4.59 -7.95 -2.94
N SER A 50 -5.13 -8.68 -3.91
CA SER A 50 -4.52 -8.82 -5.23
C SER A 50 -4.65 -7.53 -6.04
N HIS A 51 -3.88 -7.37 -7.13
CA HIS A 51 -4.03 -6.21 -8.01
C HIS A 51 -5.42 -6.04 -8.61
N ARG A 52 -6.17 -7.13 -8.75
CA ARG A 52 -7.56 -7.11 -9.25
C ARG A 52 -8.46 -7.92 -8.33
N GLY A 53 -9.62 -7.37 -8.03
CA GLY A 53 -10.71 -8.07 -7.36
C GLY A 53 -12.06 -7.52 -7.79
N PRO A 54 -13.16 -8.10 -7.28
CA PRO A 54 -14.51 -7.69 -7.65
C PRO A 54 -14.83 -6.22 -7.38
N HIS A 55 -14.16 -5.61 -6.39
CA HIS A 55 -14.46 -4.27 -5.89
C HIS A 55 -13.23 -3.36 -5.80
N HIS A 56 -12.09 -3.79 -6.33
CA HIS A 56 -10.86 -3.01 -6.27
C HIS A 56 -9.93 -3.32 -7.44
N GLU A 57 -9.15 -2.32 -7.82
CA GLU A 57 -8.03 -2.45 -8.74
C GLU A 57 -6.86 -1.64 -8.21
N ILE A 58 -5.67 -2.24 -8.20
CA ILE A 58 -4.42 -1.62 -7.78
C ILE A 58 -3.55 -1.51 -9.02
N ASN A 59 -3.56 -0.32 -9.61
CA ASN A 59 -2.83 0.00 -10.83
C ASN A 59 -2.42 1.49 -10.82
N ASP A 60 -1.61 1.88 -11.80
CA ASP A 60 -1.11 3.26 -11.89
C ASP A 60 -2.23 4.31 -11.96
N ARG A 61 -3.37 3.97 -12.57
CA ARG A 61 -4.50 4.89 -12.67
C ARG A 61 -5.09 5.22 -11.29
N GLU A 62 -5.33 4.21 -10.46
CA GLU A 62 -5.85 4.42 -9.11
C GLU A 62 -4.80 5.05 -8.19
N VAL A 63 -3.51 4.70 -8.33
CA VAL A 63 -2.41 5.35 -7.62
C VAL A 63 -2.38 6.86 -7.94
N GLU A 64 -2.41 7.24 -9.22
CA GLU A 64 -2.40 8.64 -9.64
C GLU A 64 -3.63 9.41 -9.15
N LYS A 65 -4.80 8.75 -9.09
CA LYS A 65 -6.03 9.34 -8.55
C LYS A 65 -5.90 9.63 -7.06
N ILE A 66 -5.33 8.72 -6.27
CA ILE A 66 -5.07 8.93 -4.84
C ILE A 66 -4.06 10.07 -4.66
N LEU A 67 -2.95 10.05 -5.39
CA LEU A 67 -1.92 11.08 -5.32
C LEU A 67 -2.47 12.47 -5.62
N ARG A 68 -3.30 12.60 -6.67
CA ARG A 68 -3.97 13.88 -6.99
C ARG A 68 -4.89 14.37 -5.89
N ASN A 69 -5.51 13.48 -5.13
CA ASN A 69 -6.37 13.87 -4.03
C ASN A 69 -5.57 14.32 -2.81
N LEU A 70 -4.40 13.73 -2.53
CA LEU A 70 -3.50 14.17 -1.46
C LEU A 70 -3.05 15.63 -1.65
N ASN A 71 -2.66 15.99 -2.88
CA ASN A 71 -2.22 17.36 -3.20
C ASN A 71 -3.33 18.42 -3.11
N LYS A 72 -4.59 18.04 -2.92
CA LYS A 72 -5.70 19.00 -2.69
C LYS A 72 -5.80 19.45 -1.23
N PHE A 73 -5.06 18.81 -0.33
CA PHE A 73 -5.03 19.12 1.09
C PHE A 73 -3.81 19.96 1.49
N GLU A 74 -2.98 20.36 0.52
CA GLU A 74 -1.93 21.38 0.65
C GLU A 74 -2.44 22.73 0.14
#